data_AF-A0A7X1G7K0-F1
#
_entry.id   AF-A0A7X1G7K0-F1
#
_cell.length_a   1.000
_cell.length_b   1.000
_cell.length_c   1.000
_cell.angle_alpha   90.00
_cell.angle_beta   90.00
_cell.angle_gamma   90.00
#
_symmetry.space_group_name_H-M   'P 1'
#
loop_
_entity.id
_entity.type
_entity.pdbx_description
1 polymer ?
#
loop_
_entity_poly.entity_id
_entity_poly.type
_entity_poly.pdbx_seq_one_letter_code
_entity_poly.pdbx_strand_id
1 'polypeptide(L)'
;MSASIQSQLLLPDVPDEDVSNFIVLEMTRHRESGRKKFLVRVPVDRVTHLYALMLRASKKTKSSLENQLTSITGLENGRTLRRYVSGEAHMAWPTYRRMLMWALAEGWIKDYVFGFLVMESFHSEAAQLALRGGMEKTRRQATEIILTKEEIISAFNKAYRAVELERNAIVVRRAELNSQFKELAIEFDFQFD
;
A
#
# COMPACT_ATOMS: atom_id res chain seq x y z
N MET A 1 -23.41 16.35 15.94
CA MET A 1 -23.45 15.94 14.52
C MET A 1 -22.50 14.76 14.40
N SER A 2 -23.03 13.53 14.31
CA SER A 2 -22.18 12.34 14.19
C SER A 2 -21.66 12.22 12.76
N ALA A 3 -20.39 11.86 12.63
CA ALA A 3 -19.70 11.72 11.35
C ALA A 3 -19.91 10.28 10.83
N SER A 4 -20.26 10.11 9.55
CA SER A 4 -20.48 8.79 8.94
C SER A 4 -19.24 7.89 9.04
N ILE A 5 -19.38 6.56 9.02
CA ILE A 5 -18.21 5.63 9.05
C ILE A 5 -17.14 6.01 8.02
N GLN A 6 -17.54 6.47 6.85
CA GLN A 6 -16.59 6.87 5.81
C GLN A 6 -15.68 8.01 6.25
N SER A 7 -16.20 8.96 7.04
CA SER A 7 -15.45 10.08 7.60
C SER A 7 -14.58 9.70 8.80
N GLN A 8 -15.00 8.69 9.58
CA GLN A 8 -14.23 8.18 10.72
C GLN A 8 -13.02 7.33 10.30
N LEU A 9 -13.01 6.83 9.06
CA LEU A 9 -11.94 6.02 8.48
C LEU A 9 -10.93 6.82 7.66
N LEU A 10 -10.99 8.16 7.70
CA LEU A 10 -10.04 9.01 7.00
C LEU A 10 -8.70 9.04 7.74
N LEU A 11 -7.64 8.75 7.00
CA LEU A 11 -6.27 8.90 7.44
C LEU A 11 -5.90 10.38 7.50
N PRO A 12 -4.91 10.74 8.35
CA PRO A 12 -4.40 12.10 8.43
C PRO A 12 -3.87 12.58 7.08
N ASP A 13 -3.97 13.89 6.86
CA ASP A 13 -3.31 14.54 5.73
C ASP A 13 -1.79 14.39 5.83
N VAL A 14 -1.14 14.34 4.68
CA VAL A 14 0.31 14.24 4.56
C VAL A 14 0.87 15.65 4.38
N PRO A 15 1.84 16.10 5.20
CA PRO A 15 2.50 17.39 5.00
C PRO A 15 3.13 17.51 3.60
N ASP A 16 3.03 18.69 2.99
CA ASP A 16 3.53 18.94 1.62
C ASP A 16 5.03 18.60 1.43
N GLU A 17 5.83 18.77 2.49
CA GLU A 17 7.24 18.40 2.51
C GLU A 17 7.42 16.87 2.39
N ASP A 18 6.65 16.11 3.17
CA ASP A 18 6.65 14.65 3.12
C ASP A 18 6.15 14.12 1.77
N VAL A 19 5.11 14.75 1.21
CA VAL A 19 4.62 14.44 -0.15
C VAL A 19 5.75 14.59 -1.17
N SER A 20 6.51 15.68 -1.09
CA SER A 20 7.64 15.93 -1.99
C SER A 20 8.71 14.83 -1.85
N ASN A 21 9.02 14.42 -0.62
CA ASN A 21 9.98 13.35 -0.34
C ASN A 21 9.53 12.01 -0.95
N PHE A 22 8.26 11.63 -0.81
CA PHE A 22 7.72 10.41 -1.42
C PHE A 22 7.82 10.43 -2.94
N ILE A 23 7.48 11.57 -3.56
CA ILE A 23 7.52 11.71 -5.01
C ILE A 23 8.95 11.61 -5.53
N VAL A 24 9.91 12.32 -4.91
CA VAL A 24 11.33 12.28 -5.29
C VAL A 24 11.89 10.86 -5.16
N LEU A 25 11.55 10.16 -4.07
CA LEU A 25 11.97 8.78 -3.84
C LEU A 25 11.45 7.85 -4.96
N GLU A 26 10.16 7.91 -5.27
CA GLU A 26 9.55 7.06 -6.29
C GLU A 26 10.02 7.42 -7.72
N MET A 27 10.30 8.70 -8.00
CA MET A 27 10.95 9.12 -9.25
C MET A 27 12.37 8.56 -9.38
N THR A 28 13.15 8.61 -8.30
CA THR A 28 14.52 8.08 -8.26
C THR A 28 14.51 6.59 -8.53
N ARG A 29 13.66 5.84 -7.81
CA ARG A 29 13.45 4.40 -8.02
C ARG A 29 13.03 4.08 -9.46
N HIS A 30 12.14 4.88 -10.04
CA HIS A 30 11.73 4.69 -11.42
C HIS A 30 12.89 4.89 -12.41
N ARG A 31 13.70 5.94 -12.23
CA ARG A 31 14.89 6.19 -13.05
C ARG A 31 15.90 5.05 -12.95
N GLU A 32 16.20 4.60 -11.73
CA GLU A 32 17.11 3.48 -11.47
C GLU A 32 16.61 2.17 -12.09
N SER A 33 15.30 1.98 -12.18
CA SER A 33 14.73 0.78 -12.81
C SER A 33 14.95 0.70 -14.33
N GLY A 34 15.29 1.80 -14.99
CA GLY A 34 15.48 1.89 -16.44
C GLY A 34 14.22 1.61 -17.28
N ARG A 35 13.04 1.56 -16.65
CA ARG A 35 11.80 1.16 -17.32
C ARG A 35 11.17 2.31 -18.08
N LYS A 36 10.63 2.01 -19.27
CA LYS A 36 9.84 2.98 -20.05
C LYS A 36 8.48 3.33 -19.41
N LYS A 37 7.89 2.41 -18.65
CA LYS A 37 6.58 2.59 -18.01
C LYS A 37 6.75 2.72 -16.51
N PHE A 38 6.06 3.70 -15.93
CA PHE A 38 5.94 3.82 -14.48
C PHE A 38 5.03 2.71 -13.93
N LEU A 39 5.52 1.97 -12.93
CA LEU A 39 4.80 0.85 -12.34
C LEU A 39 4.27 1.21 -10.96
N VAL A 40 2.99 0.95 -10.74
CA VAL A 40 2.36 1.08 -9.40
C VAL A 40 2.47 -0.26 -8.69
N ARG A 41 3.62 -0.51 -8.08
CA ARG A 41 4.00 -1.79 -7.45
C ARG A 41 4.92 -1.55 -6.27
N VAL A 42 4.92 -2.49 -5.33
CA VAL A 42 5.75 -2.41 -4.13
C VAL A 42 7.23 -2.46 -4.55
N PRO A 43 8.07 -1.52 -4.08
CA PRO A 43 9.52 -1.58 -4.26
C PRO A 43 10.13 -2.89 -3.71
N VAL A 44 11.08 -3.46 -4.44
CA VAL A 44 11.64 -4.80 -4.13
C VAL A 44 12.33 -4.81 -2.76
N ASP A 45 13.05 -3.73 -2.42
CA ASP A 45 13.67 -3.51 -1.11
C ASP A 45 12.66 -3.63 0.03
N ARG A 46 11.46 -3.05 -0.11
CA ARG A 46 10.41 -3.16 0.92
C ARG A 46 9.89 -4.59 1.07
N VAL A 47 9.71 -5.31 -0.04
CA VAL A 47 9.28 -6.72 -0.02
C VAL A 47 10.35 -7.59 0.67
N THR A 48 11.60 -7.42 0.27
CA THR A 48 12.74 -8.15 0.81
C THR A 48 12.92 -7.88 2.30
N HIS A 49 12.79 -6.63 2.73
CA HIS A 49 12.90 -6.26 4.13
C HIS A 49 11.80 -6.89 4.99
N LEU A 50 10.54 -6.78 4.57
CA LEU A 50 9.42 -7.40 5.30
C LEU A 50 9.58 -8.93 5.36
N TYR A 51 9.95 -9.56 4.24
CA TYR A 51 10.17 -11.00 4.20
C TYR A 51 11.30 -11.44 5.14
N ALA A 52 12.42 -10.70 5.17
CA ALA A 52 13.53 -10.99 6.07
C ALA A 52 13.13 -10.84 7.55
N LEU A 53 12.35 -9.81 7.90
CA LEU A 53 11.81 -9.63 9.25
C LEU A 53 10.95 -10.82 9.67
N MET A 54 10.00 -11.23 8.82
CA MET A 54 9.12 -12.37 9.10
C MET A 54 9.89 -13.69 9.21
N LEU A 55 10.91 -13.90 8.36
CA LEU A 55 11.75 -15.09 8.42
C LEU A 55 12.54 -15.16 9.73
N ARG A 56 13.10 -14.03 10.17
CA ARG A 56 13.81 -13.94 11.44
C ARG A 56 12.89 -14.14 12.65
N ALA A 57 11.71 -13.53 12.64
CA ALA A 57 10.79 -13.55 13.77
C ALA A 57 10.06 -14.89 13.92
N SER A 58 9.63 -15.50 12.80
CA SER A 58 8.84 -16.74 12.82
C SER A 58 9.63 -17.98 13.23
N LYS A 59 10.98 -17.93 13.17
CA LYS A 59 11.89 -19.07 13.37
C LYS A 59 11.60 -20.27 12.45
N LYS A 60 10.87 -20.05 11.36
CA LYS A 60 10.55 -21.07 10.36
C LYS A 60 11.69 -21.21 9.35
N THR A 61 11.74 -22.37 8.69
CA THR A 61 12.55 -22.49 7.48
C THR A 61 11.97 -21.60 6.37
N LYS A 62 12.82 -21.22 5.43
CA LYS A 62 12.42 -20.40 4.26
C LYS A 62 11.21 -21.01 3.53
N SER A 63 11.24 -22.30 3.24
CA SER A 63 10.15 -23.00 2.55
C SER A 63 8.86 -23.07 3.36
N SER A 64 8.96 -23.26 4.68
CA SER A 64 7.78 -23.30 5.56
C SER A 64 7.09 -21.92 5.61
N LEU A 65 7.87 -20.84 5.72
CA LEU A 65 7.32 -19.49 5.69
C LEU A 65 6.69 -19.17 4.33
N GLU A 66 7.35 -19.53 3.23
CA GLU A 66 6.80 -19.32 1.88
C GLU A 66 5.44 -19.99 1.71
N ASN A 67 5.31 -21.25 2.12
CA ASN A 67 4.05 -22.00 2.04
C ASN A 67 2.95 -21.37 2.88
N GLN A 68 3.26 -20.91 4.10
CA GLN A 68 2.30 -20.21 4.94
C GLN A 68 1.86 -18.90 4.28
N LEU A 69 2.81 -18.08 3.81
CA LEU A 69 2.46 -16.81 3.16
C LEU A 69 1.64 -17.01 1.89
N THR A 70 1.89 -18.08 1.11
CA THR A 70 1.09 -18.43 -0.07
C THR A 70 -0.39 -18.61 0.27
N SER A 71 -0.74 -19.32 1.34
CA SER A 71 -2.14 -19.57 1.69
C SER A 71 -2.89 -18.29 2.09
N ILE A 72 -2.20 -17.35 2.75
CA ILE A 72 -2.81 -16.10 3.26
C ILE A 72 -2.92 -15.04 2.17
N THR A 73 -1.91 -14.95 1.31
CA THR A 73 -1.86 -13.94 0.26
C THR A 73 -2.70 -14.31 -0.96
N GLY A 74 -3.11 -15.58 -1.08
CA GLY A 74 -3.78 -16.13 -2.26
C GLY A 74 -2.83 -16.24 -3.46
N LEU A 75 -1.52 -16.34 -3.20
CA LEU A 75 -0.56 -16.59 -4.26
C LEU A 75 -0.70 -18.03 -4.75
N GLU A 76 -0.42 -18.26 -6.02
CA GLU A 76 -0.52 -19.61 -6.61
C GLU A 76 0.44 -20.60 -5.94
N ASN A 77 1.64 -20.15 -5.58
CA ASN A 77 2.66 -20.96 -4.91
C ASN A 77 3.81 -20.09 -4.35
N GLY A 78 4.70 -20.71 -3.57
CA GLY A 78 5.89 -20.07 -3.02
C GLY A 78 6.88 -19.55 -4.06
N ARG A 79 6.87 -20.05 -5.31
CA ARG A 79 7.73 -19.54 -6.39
C ARG A 79 7.40 -18.08 -6.71
N THR A 80 6.12 -17.71 -6.70
CA THR A 80 5.70 -16.33 -6.94
C THR A 80 6.25 -15.40 -5.85
N LEU A 81 6.23 -15.82 -4.59
CA LEU A 81 6.83 -15.04 -3.50
C LEU A 81 8.35 -14.89 -3.67
N ARG A 82 9.06 -15.96 -4.05
CA ARG A 82 10.51 -15.88 -4.34
C ARG A 82 10.81 -14.88 -5.44
N ARG A 83 10.01 -14.85 -6.52
CA ARG A 83 10.16 -13.89 -7.61
C ARG A 83 9.91 -12.45 -7.16
N TYR A 84 9.02 -12.22 -6.22
CA TYR A 84 8.85 -10.89 -5.63
C TYR A 84 10.07 -10.47 -4.81
N VAL A 85 10.59 -11.38 -3.98
CA VAL A 85 11.78 -11.12 -3.14
C VAL A 85 13.04 -10.93 -4.00
N SER A 86 13.20 -11.68 -5.09
CA SER A 86 14.34 -11.52 -6.01
C SER A 86 14.19 -10.36 -6.99
N GLY A 87 13.00 -9.73 -7.07
CA GLY A 87 12.70 -8.68 -8.03
C GLY A 87 12.38 -9.15 -9.46
N GLU A 88 12.36 -10.46 -9.71
CA GLU A 88 11.91 -11.08 -10.96
C GLU A 88 10.42 -10.89 -11.26
N ALA A 89 9.63 -10.52 -10.25
CA ALA A 89 8.24 -10.13 -10.37
C ALA A 89 7.93 -8.94 -9.47
N HIS A 90 6.77 -8.30 -9.68
CA HIS A 90 6.37 -7.12 -8.91
C HIS A 90 5.12 -7.36 -8.11
N MET A 91 5.22 -7.15 -6.80
CA MET A 91 4.12 -7.33 -5.86
C MET A 91 3.16 -6.14 -5.94
N ALA A 92 1.85 -6.44 -5.92
CA ALA A 92 0.83 -5.41 -5.79
C ALA A 92 0.71 -4.93 -4.33
N TRP A 93 0.41 -3.65 -4.12
CA TRP A 93 0.25 -3.06 -2.79
C TRP A 93 -0.78 -3.78 -1.90
N PRO A 94 -1.95 -4.24 -2.40
CA PRO A 94 -2.87 -5.02 -1.58
C PRO A 94 -2.27 -6.33 -1.07
N THR A 95 -1.43 -7.01 -1.85
CA THR A 95 -0.76 -8.25 -1.43
C THR A 95 0.25 -7.97 -0.32
N TYR A 96 1.04 -6.89 -0.45
CA TYR A 96 1.98 -6.46 0.58
C TYR A 96 1.28 -6.12 1.90
N ARG A 97 0.18 -5.36 1.85
CA ARG A 97 -0.61 -5.03 3.04
C ARG A 97 -1.21 -6.25 3.73
N ARG A 98 -1.64 -7.29 2.99
CA ARG A 98 -2.06 -8.57 3.60
C ARG A 98 -0.91 -9.25 4.35
N MET A 99 0.30 -9.21 3.79
CA MET A 99 1.49 -9.75 4.48
C MET A 99 1.79 -8.97 5.76
N LEU A 100 1.67 -7.64 5.75
CA LEU A 100 1.82 -6.81 6.95
C LEU A 100 0.79 -7.16 8.03
N MET A 101 -0.49 -7.25 7.67
CA MET A 101 -1.56 -7.62 8.60
C MET A 101 -1.30 -8.99 9.23
N TRP A 102 -0.85 -9.96 8.42
CA TRP A 102 -0.52 -11.27 8.94
C TRP A 102 0.69 -11.27 9.87
N ALA A 103 1.75 -10.55 9.48
CA ALA A 103 2.93 -10.40 10.32
C ALA A 103 2.58 -9.78 11.68
N LEU A 104 1.63 -8.84 11.72
CA LEU A 104 1.10 -8.29 12.97
C LEU A 104 0.32 -9.34 13.76
N ALA A 105 -0.63 -10.04 13.12
CA ALA A 105 -1.48 -11.04 13.77
C ALA A 105 -0.67 -12.20 14.40
N GLU A 106 0.44 -12.59 13.77
CA GLU A 106 1.38 -13.60 14.28
C GLU A 106 2.39 -13.06 15.30
N GLY A 107 2.34 -11.75 15.61
CA GLY A 107 3.30 -11.09 16.50
C GLY A 107 4.73 -11.04 15.97
N TRP A 108 4.94 -11.20 14.66
CA TRP A 108 6.26 -11.16 14.01
C TRP A 108 6.79 -9.73 13.84
N ILE A 109 5.90 -8.76 13.82
CA ILE A 109 6.23 -7.33 13.88
C ILE A 109 5.46 -6.68 15.03
N LYS A 110 6.02 -5.61 15.59
CA LYS A 110 5.36 -4.81 16.63
C LYS A 110 4.35 -3.85 16.03
N ASP A 111 3.35 -3.45 16.81
CA ASP A 111 2.26 -2.56 16.40
C ASP A 111 2.77 -1.24 15.81
N TYR A 112 3.78 -0.62 16.41
CA TYR A 112 4.37 0.62 15.90
C TYR A 112 5.11 0.41 14.56
N VAL A 113 5.75 -0.74 14.34
CA VAL A 113 6.38 -1.10 13.07
C VAL A 113 5.32 -1.32 12.01
N PHE A 114 4.24 -2.02 12.36
CA PHE A 114 3.10 -2.20 11.47
C PHE A 114 2.49 -0.85 11.08
N GLY A 115 2.20 0.02 12.05
CA GLY A 115 1.64 1.35 11.83
C GLY A 115 2.49 2.19 10.88
N PHE A 116 3.82 2.20 11.08
CA PHE A 116 4.74 2.85 10.16
C PHE A 116 4.69 2.26 8.75
N LEU A 117 4.85 0.94 8.62
CA LEU A 117 4.93 0.27 7.31
C LEU A 117 3.62 0.33 6.52
N VAL A 118 2.46 0.28 7.19
CA VAL A 118 1.16 0.36 6.53
C VAL A 118 0.91 1.78 6.02
N MET A 119 1.21 2.82 6.80
CA MET A 119 1.09 4.21 6.38
C MET A 119 2.03 4.53 5.22
N GLU A 120 3.29 4.13 5.34
CA GLU A 120 4.29 4.21 4.27
C GLU A 120 3.81 3.55 2.97
N SER A 121 3.09 2.42 3.06
CA SER A 121 2.54 1.74 1.89
C SER A 121 1.47 2.57 1.18
N PHE A 122 0.63 3.30 1.93
CA PHE A 122 -0.39 4.17 1.34
C PHE A 122 0.23 5.40 0.70
N HIS A 123 1.19 6.04 1.36
CA HIS A 123 1.90 7.19 0.80
C HIS A 123 2.67 6.81 -0.47
N SER A 124 3.40 5.71 -0.45
CA SER A 124 4.15 5.24 -1.62
C SER A 124 3.22 4.90 -2.79
N GLU A 125 2.10 4.22 -2.54
CA GLU A 125 1.12 3.92 -3.59
C GLU A 125 0.50 5.19 -4.19
N ALA A 126 0.13 6.16 -3.36
CA ALA A 126 -0.41 7.44 -3.80
C ALA A 126 0.62 8.23 -4.64
N ALA A 127 1.88 8.28 -4.22
CA ALA A 127 2.97 8.90 -4.97
C ALA A 127 3.17 8.24 -6.34
N GLN A 128 3.17 6.90 -6.38
CA GLN A 128 3.27 6.15 -7.64
C GLN A 128 2.09 6.43 -8.59
N LEU A 129 0.88 6.54 -8.06
CA LEU A 129 -0.32 6.85 -8.84
C LEU A 129 -0.28 8.28 -9.40
N ALA A 130 0.12 9.24 -8.58
CA ALA A 130 0.29 10.64 -8.97
C ALA A 130 1.32 10.77 -10.10
N LEU A 131 2.49 10.15 -9.93
CA LEU A 131 3.56 10.13 -10.93
C LEU A 131 3.12 9.48 -12.25
N ARG A 132 2.45 8.32 -12.18
CA ARG A 132 1.92 7.67 -13.38
C ARG A 132 0.95 8.58 -14.12
N GLY A 133 0.03 9.23 -13.41
CA GLY A 133 -0.93 10.18 -13.99
C GLY A 133 -0.24 11.38 -14.65
N GLY A 134 0.79 11.93 -14.00
CA GLY A 134 1.62 13.01 -14.54
C GLY A 134 2.35 12.60 -15.82
N MET A 135 3.08 11.48 -15.79
CA MET A 135 3.82 10.97 -16.94
C MET A 135 2.92 10.62 -18.13
N GLU A 136 1.73 10.08 -17.87
CA GLU A 136 0.75 9.80 -18.94
C GLU A 136 0.21 11.08 -19.59
N LYS A 137 0.01 12.16 -18.82
CA LYS A 137 -0.37 13.48 -19.36
C LYS A 137 0.74 14.04 -20.24
N THR A 138 1.99 14.05 -19.77
CA THR A 138 3.15 14.52 -20.54
C THR A 138 3.30 13.75 -21.85
N ARG A 139 3.16 12.42 -21.81
CA ARG A 139 3.23 11.58 -23.01
C ARG A 139 2.13 11.89 -24.03
N ARG A 140 0.93 12.24 -23.59
CA ARG A 140 -0.21 12.56 -24.48
C ARG A 140 -0.09 13.94 -25.12
N GLN A 141 0.54 14.90 -24.46
CA GLN A 141 0.62 16.29 -24.93
C GLN A 141 1.83 16.57 -25.83
N ALA A 142 2.76 15.61 -26.00
CA ALA A 142 3.97 15.74 -26.82
C ALA A 142 4.83 16.98 -26.51
N THR A 143 4.61 17.60 -25.33
CA THR A 143 5.35 18.74 -24.80
C THR A 143 6.00 18.33 -23.50
N GLU A 144 7.16 18.90 -23.20
CA GLU A 144 7.87 18.70 -21.93
C GLU A 144 7.10 19.44 -20.82
N ILE A 145 6.13 18.77 -20.22
CA ILE A 145 5.43 19.30 -19.04
C ILE A 145 6.41 19.20 -17.86
N ILE A 146 6.94 20.33 -17.45
CA ILE A 146 7.57 20.49 -16.15
C ILE A 146 6.43 20.58 -15.14
N LEU A 147 6.11 19.47 -14.46
CA LEU A 147 5.12 19.48 -13.39
C LEU A 147 5.62 20.36 -12.25
N THR A 148 4.82 21.34 -11.84
CA THR A 148 5.17 22.18 -10.69
C THR A 148 5.01 21.40 -9.38
N LYS A 149 5.62 21.89 -8.30
CA LYS A 149 5.51 21.28 -6.97
C LYS A 149 4.03 21.20 -6.54
N GLU A 150 3.27 22.25 -6.80
CA GLU A 150 1.84 22.35 -6.45
C GLU A 150 1.00 21.33 -7.23
N GLU A 151 1.29 21.13 -8.51
CA GLU A 151 0.60 20.13 -9.34
C GLU A 151 0.87 18.70 -8.84
N ILE A 152 2.11 18.43 -8.42
CA ILE A 152 2.53 17.15 -7.86
C ILE A 152 1.80 16.89 -6.53
N ILE A 153 1.79 17.87 -5.62
CA ILE A 153 1.11 17.76 -4.32
C ILE A 153 -0.39 17.55 -4.52
N SER A 154 -1.02 18.32 -5.41
CA SER A 154 -2.43 18.18 -5.74
C SER A 154 -2.75 16.78 -6.31
N ALA A 155 -1.90 16.27 -7.21
CA ALA A 155 -2.05 14.94 -7.78
C ALA A 155 -1.89 13.84 -6.72
N PHE A 156 -0.92 13.99 -5.81
CA PHE A 156 -0.72 13.08 -4.69
C PHE A 156 -1.95 13.06 -3.77
N ASN A 157 -2.41 14.21 -3.30
CA ASN A 157 -3.53 14.32 -2.38
C ASN A 157 -4.81 13.73 -3.00
N LYS A 158 -5.04 13.99 -4.29
CA LYS A 158 -6.13 13.38 -5.04
C LYS A 158 -6.01 11.86 -5.10
N ALA A 159 -4.83 11.32 -5.41
CA ALA A 159 -4.61 9.88 -5.47
C ALA A 159 -4.76 9.22 -4.08
N TYR A 160 -4.21 9.85 -3.04
CA TYR A 160 -4.28 9.39 -1.66
C TYR A 160 -5.73 9.29 -1.17
N ARG A 161 -6.51 10.36 -1.34
CA ARG A 161 -7.93 10.38 -0.97
C ARG A 161 -8.77 9.42 -1.81
N ALA A 162 -8.48 9.27 -3.11
CA ALA A 162 -9.23 8.34 -3.96
C ALA A 162 -9.03 6.87 -3.53
N VAL A 163 -7.78 6.44 -3.28
CA VAL A 163 -7.46 5.09 -2.81
C VAL A 163 -8.05 4.82 -1.42
N GLU A 164 -8.01 5.83 -0.56
CA GLU A 164 -8.63 5.77 0.75
C GLU A 164 -10.14 5.56 0.69
N LEU A 165 -10.85 6.35 -0.13
CA LEU A 165 -12.30 6.20 -0.31
C LEU A 165 -12.67 4.83 -0.87
N GLU A 166 -11.91 4.31 -1.85
CA GLU A 166 -12.12 2.97 -2.40
C GLU A 166 -11.94 1.89 -1.33
N ARG A 167 -10.89 2.01 -0.51
CA ARG A 167 -10.64 1.10 0.61
C ARG A 167 -11.78 1.16 1.64
N ASN A 168 -12.17 2.36 2.05
CA ASN A 168 -13.21 2.55 3.05
C ASN A 168 -14.55 1.99 2.55
N ALA A 169 -14.88 2.18 1.27
CA ALA A 169 -16.06 1.60 0.65
C ALA A 169 -16.04 0.06 0.66
N ILE A 170 -14.89 -0.57 0.41
CA ILE A 170 -14.75 -2.04 0.50
C ILE A 170 -14.96 -2.53 1.93
N VAL A 171 -14.42 -1.81 2.92
CA VAL A 171 -14.57 -2.17 4.35
C VAL A 171 -16.04 -2.04 4.77
N VAL A 172 -16.68 -0.91 4.47
CA VAL A 172 -18.11 -0.68 4.76
C VAL A 172 -18.97 -1.77 4.12
N ARG A 173 -18.77 -2.05 2.83
CA ARG A 173 -19.54 -3.09 2.13
C ARG A 173 -19.34 -4.47 2.74
N ARG A 174 -18.12 -4.81 3.21
CA ARG A 174 -17.87 -6.08 3.89
C ARG A 174 -18.54 -6.15 5.24
N ALA A 175 -18.56 -5.04 5.98
CA ALA A 175 -19.23 -4.94 7.25
C ALA A 175 -20.75 -5.12 7.10
N GLU A 176 -21.35 -4.50 6.10
CA GLU A 176 -22.78 -4.65 5.80
C GLU A 176 -23.16 -6.10 5.48
N LEU A 177 -22.28 -6.83 4.78
CA LEU A 177 -22.53 -8.21 4.34
C LEU A 177 -22.17 -9.27 5.38
N ASN A 178 -21.39 -8.93 6.41
CA ASN A 178 -20.94 -9.88 7.42
C ASN A 178 -21.44 -9.47 8.81
N SER A 179 -22.42 -10.20 9.34
CA SER A 179 -23.05 -9.91 10.64
C SER A 179 -22.05 -9.85 11.79
N GLN A 180 -21.05 -10.74 11.82
CA GLN A 180 -20.01 -10.74 12.86
C GLN A 180 -19.12 -9.51 12.77
N PHE A 181 -18.78 -9.08 11.56
CA PHE A 181 -18.00 -7.86 11.36
C PHE A 181 -18.82 -6.61 11.71
N LYS A 182 -20.12 -6.61 11.40
CA LYS A 182 -21.04 -5.54 11.75
C LYS A 182 -21.18 -5.38 13.26
N GLU A 183 -21.38 -6.48 13.98
CA GLU A 183 -21.46 -6.50 15.45
C GLU A 183 -20.17 -5.96 16.07
N LEU A 184 -19.02 -6.46 15.60
CA LEU A 184 -17.71 -5.99 16.06
C LEU A 184 -17.52 -4.48 15.77
N ALA A 185 -17.88 -4.01 14.59
CA ALA A 185 -17.75 -2.59 14.25
C ALA A 185 -18.63 -1.70 15.13
N ILE A 186 -19.86 -2.14 15.45
CA ILE A 186 -20.74 -1.44 16.40
C ILE A 186 -20.12 -1.41 17.82
N GLU A 187 -19.49 -2.50 18.26
CA GLU A 187 -18.78 -2.57 19.55
C GLU A 187 -17.64 -1.53 19.66
N PHE A 188 -17.00 -1.20 18.53
CA PHE A 188 -15.97 -0.16 18.43
C PHE A 188 -16.53 1.23 18.05
N ASP A 189 -17.81 1.49 18.32
CA ASP A 189 -18.51 2.77 18.08
C ASP A 189 -18.60 3.23 16.61
N PHE A 190 -18.42 2.33 15.63
CA PHE A 190 -18.63 2.65 14.22
C PHE A 190 -20.13 2.64 13.87
N GLN A 191 -20.64 3.74 13.31
CA GLN A 191 -22.05 3.89 12.93
C GLN A 191 -22.29 3.73 11.42
N PHE A 192 -22.98 2.64 11.05
CA PHE A 192 -23.41 2.41 9.67
C PHE A 192 -24.63 3.28 9.38
N ASP A 193 -24.59 4.00 8.26
CA ASP A 193 -25.73 4.77 7.73
C ASP A 193 -26.87 3.83 7.29
#